data_AF-A0A7W4ZJR4-F1
#
_entry.id   AF-A0A7W4ZJR4-F1
#
_cell.length_a   1.000
_cell.length_b   1.000
_cell.length_c   1.000
_cell.angle_alpha   90.00
_cell.angle_beta   90.00
_cell.angle_gamma   90.00
#
_symmetry.space_group_name_H-M   'P 1'
#
loop_
_entity.id
_entity.type
_entity.pdbx_description
1 polymer ?
#
loop_
_entity_poly.entity_id
_entity_poly.type
_entity_poly.pdbx_seq_one_letter_code
_entity_poly.pdbx_strand_id
1 'polypeptide(L)'
;MEEADVDGFNLAYAVTPGTFADFVDLVVPELRERGRLPDGPTGTTLRERLHGPGGGPRVRADHPAAEYRELAAQERRSAEGRRGRREVRGPCRG
;
A
#
# COMPACT_ATOMS: atom_id res chain seq x y z
N MET A 1 -3.79 -8.73 22.08
CA MET A 1 -3.11 -7.54 21.53
C MET A 1 -2.71 -6.58 22.64
N GLU A 2 -3.53 -6.45 23.68
CA GLU A 2 -3.31 -5.49 24.79
C GLU A 2 -2.05 -5.73 25.62
N GLU A 3 -1.59 -6.97 25.83
CA GLU A 3 -0.31 -7.20 26.54
C GLU A 3 0.97 -7.00 25.70
N ALA A 4 0.91 -7.09 24.38
CA ALA A 4 2.11 -7.20 23.52
C ALA A 4 2.17 -6.19 22.37
N ASP A 5 1.20 -5.28 22.27
CA ASP A 5 1.10 -4.24 21.23
C ASP A 5 1.33 -4.77 19.80
N VAL A 6 0.66 -5.88 19.48
CA VAL A 6 0.72 -6.51 18.15
C VAL A 6 -0.50 -6.13 17.32
N ASP A 7 -0.30 -5.69 16.08
CA ASP A 7 -1.37 -5.27 15.16
C ASP A 7 -2.09 -6.45 14.47
N GLY A 8 -1.47 -7.63 14.44
CA GLY A 8 -1.99 -8.78 13.69
C GLY A 8 -1.20 -10.06 13.90
N PHE A 9 -1.69 -11.13 13.29
CA PHE A 9 -1.08 -12.46 13.37
C PHE A 9 -0.76 -12.99 11.97
N ASN A 10 0.38 -13.66 11.85
CA ASN A 10 0.66 -14.52 10.70
C ASN A 10 0.30 -15.95 11.09
N LEU A 11 -0.75 -16.51 10.48
CA LEU A 11 -1.22 -17.86 10.77
C LEU A 11 -0.38 -18.88 10.00
N ALA A 12 0.38 -19.71 10.72
CA ALA A 12 1.07 -20.87 10.15
C ALA A 12 0.14 -22.09 10.09
N TYR A 13 0.28 -22.93 9.06
CA TYR A 13 -0.54 -24.14 8.88
C TYR A 13 0.09 -25.36 9.54
N ALA A 14 -0.74 -26.21 10.16
CA ALA A 14 -0.35 -27.54 10.64
C ALA A 14 -0.82 -28.67 9.71
N VAL A 15 -1.95 -28.51 9.01
CA VAL A 15 -2.48 -29.46 8.01
C VAL A 15 -3.24 -28.71 6.89
N THR A 16 -2.95 -29.00 5.61
CA THR A 16 -3.68 -28.43 4.45
C THR A 16 -4.60 -29.47 3.81
N PRO A 17 -5.84 -29.12 3.39
CA PRO A 17 -6.44 -27.78 3.26
C PRO A 17 -7.47 -27.42 4.34
N GLY A 18 -7.72 -28.27 5.35
CA GLY A 18 -8.83 -28.09 6.31
C GLY A 18 -8.67 -26.94 7.31
N THR A 19 -7.45 -26.66 7.79
CA THR A 19 -7.25 -25.74 8.94
C THR A 19 -7.65 -24.29 8.68
N PHE A 20 -7.56 -23.79 7.43
CA PHE A 20 -7.99 -22.43 7.13
C PHE A 20 -9.51 -22.30 7.04
N ALA A 21 -10.20 -23.32 6.52
CA ALA A 21 -11.65 -23.34 6.51
C ALA A 21 -12.20 -23.35 7.94
N ASP A 22 -11.66 -24.24 8.79
CA ASP A 22 -12.07 -24.33 10.20
C ASP A 22 -11.82 -23.01 10.95
N PHE A 23 -10.70 -22.34 10.67
CA PHE A 23 -10.43 -21.02 11.27
C PHE A 23 -11.44 -19.96 10.82
N VAL A 24 -11.78 -19.93 9.52
CA VAL A 24 -12.77 -19.01 8.96
C VAL A 24 -14.17 -19.30 9.51
N ASP A 25 -14.53 -20.56 9.70
CA ASP A 25 -15.87 -20.95 10.13
C ASP A 25 -16.06 -20.81 11.64
N LEU A 26 -15.02 -21.06 12.44
CA LEU A 26 -15.12 -21.09 13.91
C LEU A 26 -14.56 -19.84 14.59
N VAL A 27 -13.45 -19.28 14.11
CA VAL A 27 -12.73 -18.22 14.84
C VAL A 27 -13.11 -16.83 14.33
N VAL A 28 -13.29 -16.67 13.02
CA VAL A 28 -13.65 -15.36 12.44
C VAL A 28 -14.98 -14.80 12.98
N PRO A 29 -16.07 -15.58 13.15
CA PRO A 29 -17.31 -15.05 13.71
C PRO A 29 -17.12 -14.49 15.13
N GLU A 30 -16.41 -15.23 15.99
CA GLU A 30 -16.09 -14.81 17.36
C GLU A 30 -15.26 -13.53 17.40
N LEU A 31 -14.26 -13.41 16.51
CA LEU A 31 -13.44 -12.20 16.43
C LEU A 31 -14.27 -10.98 15.97
N ARG A 32 -15.25 -11.18 15.09
CA ARG A 32 -16.16 -10.10 14.66
C ARG A 32 -17.12 -9.69 15.76
N GLU A 33 -17.73 -10.65 16.46
CA GLU A 33 -18.64 -10.36 17.58
C GLU A 33 -17.93 -9.52 18.67
N ARG A 34 -16.64 -9.79 18.88
CA ARG A 34 -15.79 -9.04 19.83
C ARG A 34 -15.22 -7.74 19.27
N GLY A 35 -15.57 -7.34 18.05
CA GLY A 35 -15.08 -6.12 17.40
C GLY A 35 -13.58 -6.13 17.09
N ARG A 36 -12.95 -7.30 16.96
CA ARG A 36 -11.50 -7.46 16.72
C ARG A 36 -11.15 -7.72 15.26
N LEU A 37 -12.15 -7.96 14.40
CA LEU A 37 -11.96 -8.10 12.96
C LEU A 37 -12.98 -7.26 12.20
N PRO A 38 -12.59 -6.52 11.14
CA PRO A 38 -13.55 -5.80 10.30
C PRO A 38 -14.51 -6.74 9.56
N ASP A 39 -15.73 -6.26 9.30
CA ASP A 39 -16.73 -6.98 8.50
C ASP A 39 -16.38 -7.05 7.01
N GLY A 40 -15.56 -6.13 6.52
CA GLY A 40 -15.13 -6.08 5.14
C GLY A 40 -13.87 -5.23 4.92
N PRO A 41 -13.22 -5.36 3.74
CA PRO A 41 -12.03 -4.59 3.42
C PRO A 41 -12.35 -3.10 3.27
N THR A 42 -11.54 -2.25 3.89
CA THR A 42 -11.61 -0.79 3.76
C THR A 42 -10.50 -0.29 2.85
N GLY A 43 -10.85 0.33 1.72
CA GLY A 43 -9.90 0.85 0.74
C GLY A 43 -9.54 -0.11 -0.40
N THR A 44 -8.90 0.44 -1.43
CA THR A 44 -8.71 -0.22 -2.72
C THR A 44 -7.44 -1.07 -2.75
N THR A 45 -6.35 -0.55 -2.19
CA THR A 45 -5.03 -1.20 -2.15
C THR A 45 -4.79 -1.89 -0.82
N LEU A 46 -3.86 -2.86 -0.80
CA LEU A 46 -3.44 -3.52 0.45
C LEU A 46 -2.92 -2.50 1.48
N ARG A 47 -2.19 -1.48 1.03
CA ARG A 47 -1.62 -0.46 1.92
C ARG A 47 -2.69 0.37 2.61
N GLU A 48 -3.74 0.74 1.88
CA GLU A 48 -4.90 1.45 2.45
C GLU A 48 -5.64 0.58 3.46
N ARG A 49 -5.78 -0.72 3.20
CA ARG A 49 -6.41 -1.66 4.13
C ARG A 49 -5.60 -1.83 5.42
N LEU A 50 -4.26 -1.86 5.32
CA LEU A 50 -3.36 -2.06 6.47
C LEU A 50 -3.17 -0.80 7.32
N HIS A 51 -3.11 0.38 6.72
CA HIS A 51 -2.88 1.63 7.45
C HIS A 51 -4.14 2.46 7.67
N GLY A 52 -5.29 1.97 7.21
CA GLY A 52 -6.57 2.64 7.32
C GLY A 52 -6.68 3.93 6.48
N PRO A 53 -7.79 4.66 6.68
CA PRO A 53 -8.05 5.94 6.01
C PRO A 53 -6.91 6.94 6.25
N GLY A 54 -6.36 7.51 5.17
CA GLY A 54 -5.26 8.47 5.23
C GLY A 54 -3.85 7.86 5.06
N GLY A 55 -3.70 6.52 5.16
CA GLY A 55 -2.43 5.85 4.83
C GLY A 55 -2.08 5.91 3.35
N GLY A 56 -3.10 6.00 2.50
CA GLY A 56 -2.98 6.14 1.05
C GLY A 56 -2.37 4.92 0.34
N PRO A 57 -2.38 4.93 -1.00
CA PRO A 57 -1.91 3.79 -1.80
C PRO A 57 -0.39 3.70 -1.89
N ARG A 58 0.35 4.70 -1.37
CA ARG A 58 1.81 4.81 -1.48
C ARG A 58 2.45 4.95 -0.11
N VAL A 59 3.74 4.64 -0.05
CA VAL A 59 4.54 4.87 1.16
C VAL A 59 4.46 6.33 1.62
N ARG A 60 4.43 6.52 2.94
CA ARG A 60 4.45 7.83 3.61
C ARG A 60 5.72 8.61 3.25
N ALA A 61 5.70 9.93 3.48
CA ALA A 61 6.79 10.81 3.12
C ALA A 61 8.10 10.54 3.89
N ASP A 62 8.00 9.98 5.10
CA ASP A 62 9.10 9.60 5.98
C ASP A 62 9.68 8.20 5.68
N HIS A 63 9.08 7.43 4.78
CA HIS A 63 9.60 6.12 4.40
C HIS A 63 10.74 6.27 3.38
N PRO A 64 11.88 5.56 3.52
CA PRO A 64 13.04 5.72 2.62
C PRO A 64 12.70 5.60 1.12
N ALA A 65 11.78 4.69 0.77
CA ALA A 65 11.31 4.55 -0.61
C ALA A 65 10.63 5.79 -1.21
N ALA A 66 10.23 6.78 -0.41
CA ALA A 66 9.62 8.02 -0.89
C ALA A 66 10.62 8.90 -1.67
N GLU A 67 11.91 8.86 -1.32
CA GLU A 67 12.96 9.66 -1.97
C GLU A 67 13.08 9.30 -3.47
N TYR A 68 13.00 8.02 -3.80
CA TYR A 68 13.07 7.55 -5.19
C TYR A 68 11.90 8.03 -6.05
N ARG A 69 10.74 8.32 -5.45
CA ARG A 69 9.60 8.90 -6.18
C ARG A 69 9.88 10.34 -6.58
N GLU A 70 10.50 11.11 -5.69
CA GLU A 70 10.89 12.50 -5.96
C GLU A 70 11.99 12.58 -7.00
N LEU A 71 13.00 11.71 -6.91
CA LEU A 71 14.04 11.57 -7.93
C LEU A 71 13.43 11.25 -9.30
N ALA A 72 12.59 10.22 -9.38
CA ALA A 72 11.92 9.87 -10.63
C ALA A 72 11.02 11.01 -11.16
N ALA A 73 10.40 11.80 -10.27
CA ALA A 73 9.60 12.97 -10.67
C ALA A 73 10.47 14.11 -11.21
N GLN A 74 11.63 14.37 -10.59
CA GLN A 74 12.60 15.34 -11.06
C GLN A 74 13.17 14.98 -12.44
N GLU A 75 13.46 13.70 -12.66
CA GLU A 75 13.93 13.19 -13.96
C GLU A 75 12.87 13.37 -15.06
N ARG A 76 11.60 13.02 -14.77
CA ARG A 76 10.49 13.24 -15.71
C ARG A 76 10.34 14.73 -16.07
N ARG A 77 10.33 15.62 -15.07
CA ARG A 77 10.27 17.08 -15.29
C ARG A 77 11.46 17.58 -16.12
N SER A 78 12.66 17.09 -15.84
CA SER A 78 13.87 17.46 -16.57
C SER A 78 13.89 16.93 -18.01
N ALA A 79 13.36 15.74 -18.25
CA ALA A 79 13.20 15.17 -19.59
C ALA A 79 12.17 15.95 -20.42
N GLU A 80 11.04 16.31 -19.82
CA GLU A 80 9.99 17.09 -20.47
C GLU A 80 10.45 18.52 -20.80
N GLY A 81 11.15 19.18 -19.87
CA GLY A 81 11.76 20.48 -20.13
C GLY A 81 12.88 20.45 -21.20
N ARG A 82 13.56 19.32 -21.38
CA ARG A 82 14.51 19.11 -22.49
C ARG A 82 13.81 18.93 -23.83
N ARG A 83 12.68 18.19 -23.87
CA ARG A 83 11.86 18.08 -25.09
C ARG A 83 11.30 19.42 -25.53
N GLY A 84 10.71 20.19 -24.61
CA GLY A 84 10.17 21.53 -24.92
C GLY A 84 11.22 22.52 -25.44
N ARG A 85 12.44 22.53 -24.87
CA ARG A 85 13.53 23.38 -25.37
C ARG A 85 14.02 23.00 -26.78
N ARG A 86 13.95 21.72 -27.13
CA ARG A 86 14.32 21.23 -28.46
C ARG A 86 13.29 21.62 -29.52
N GLU A 87 12.04 21.80 -29.13
CA GLU A 87 10.93 22.19 -30.02
C GLU A 87 10.86 23.71 -30.24
N VAL A 88 11.21 24.53 -29.24
CA VAL A 88 11.28 26.00 -29.38
C VAL A 88 12.47 26.46 -30.24
N ARG A 89 13.58 25.70 -30.26
CA ARG A 89 14.65 25.84 -31.26
C ARG A 89 14.22 25.18 -32.59
N GLY A 90 13.08 25.57 -33.13
CA GLY A 90 12.74 25.31 -34.54
C GLY A 90 13.78 25.96 -35.46
N PRO A 91 13.96 25.46 -36.69
CA PRO A 91 15.10 25.84 -37.53
C PRO A 91 15.07 27.35 -37.78
N CYS A 92 16.16 28.03 -37.42
CA CYS A 92 16.41 29.40 -37.84
C CYS A 92 16.36 29.41 -39.37
N ARG A 93 15.25 29.88 -39.95
CA ARG A 93 15.15 30.13 -41.39
C ARG A 93 15.99 31.37 -41.66
N GLY A 94 17.11 31.18 -42.35
CA GLY A 94 17.90 32.26 -42.93
C GLY A 94 17.31 32.75 -44.23
#